data_AF-A0AA39JHC5-F1
#
_entry.id   AF-A0AA39JHC5-F1
#
_cell.length_a   1.000
_cell.length_b   1.000
_cell.length_c   1.000
_cell.angle_alpha   90.00
_cell.angle_beta   90.00
_cell.angle_gamma   90.00
#
_symmetry.space_group_name_H-M   'P 1'
#
loop_
_entity.id
_entity.type
_entity.pdbx_description
1 polymer ?
#
loop_
_entity_poly.entity_id
_entity_poly.type
_entity_poly.pdbx_seq_one_letter_code
_entity_poly.pdbx_strand_id
1 'polypeptide(L)'
;MKLSFSTAFFTALFAAAASASVTPTRRDIFTPPITSPSTGTVWTVKTIQNVTWDTSNPPSPITDRNRSSIRLIKGGGQLPVVLADQFDILLGSIEVQVPWVIEGDDYALVLFGNSGNRGKSFTIIGGPSN
;
A
#
# COMPACT_ATOMS: atom_id res chain seq x y z
N MET A 1 -69.87 4.86 -46.85
CA MET A 1 -68.52 4.95 -47.46
C MET A 1 -67.95 6.34 -47.20
N LYS A 2 -67.03 6.46 -46.24
CA LYS A 2 -66.09 7.59 -46.08
C LYS A 2 -64.85 7.01 -45.39
N LEU A 3 -63.78 6.78 -46.17
CA LEU A 3 -62.45 6.57 -45.61
C LEU A 3 -61.93 7.93 -45.13
N SER A 4 -61.31 7.95 -43.96
CA SER A 4 -60.35 9.00 -43.59
C SER A 4 -59.13 8.33 -42.97
N PHE A 5 -58.02 8.38 -43.70
CA PHE A 5 -56.69 8.10 -43.19
C PHE A 5 -56.26 9.29 -42.31
N SER A 6 -55.88 9.05 -41.06
CA SER A 6 -55.07 10.01 -40.29
C SER A 6 -53.73 9.37 -39.96
N THR A 7 -52.71 9.90 -40.63
CA THR A 7 -51.31 9.51 -40.53
C THR A 7 -50.68 10.03 -39.24
N ALA A 8 -50.05 9.09 -38.51
CA ALA A 8 -48.85 9.12 -37.66
C ALA A 8 -48.46 10.36 -36.84
N PHE A 9 -48.00 10.12 -35.61
CA PHE A 9 -46.64 10.49 -35.18
C PHE A 9 -46.25 9.63 -33.97
N PHE A 10 -45.40 8.62 -34.17
CA PHE A 10 -44.70 7.93 -33.08
C PHE A 10 -43.35 8.62 -32.90
N THR A 11 -43.24 9.55 -31.95
CA THR A 11 -41.95 10.14 -31.58
C THR A 11 -41.19 9.16 -30.70
N ALA A 12 -40.31 8.36 -31.31
CA ALA A 12 -39.31 7.60 -30.57
C ALA A 12 -38.24 8.55 -30.04
N LEU A 13 -38.32 8.89 -28.75
CA LEU A 13 -37.30 9.67 -28.05
C LEU A 13 -36.09 8.74 -27.78
N PHE A 14 -35.14 8.68 -28.72
CA PHE A 14 -33.85 8.04 -28.46
C PHE A 14 -33.01 8.97 -27.57
N ALA A 15 -32.98 8.70 -26.27
CA ALA A 15 -32.01 9.30 -25.38
C ALA A 15 -30.62 8.76 -25.74
N ALA A 16 -29.81 9.58 -26.42
CA ALA A 16 -28.40 9.28 -26.63
C ALA A 16 -27.69 9.29 -25.28
N ALA A 17 -27.44 8.12 -24.70
CA ALA A 17 -26.50 8.00 -23.59
C ALA A 17 -25.11 8.34 -24.13
N ALA A 18 -24.65 9.57 -23.89
CA ALA A 18 -23.27 9.94 -24.15
C ALA A 18 -22.38 9.10 -23.23
N SER A 19 -21.71 8.09 -23.80
CA SER A 19 -20.65 7.38 -23.09
C SER A 19 -19.50 8.35 -22.89
N ALA A 20 -19.38 8.93 -21.69
CA ALA A 20 -18.20 9.68 -21.31
C ALA A 20 -17.00 8.73 -21.37
N SER A 21 -16.10 8.94 -22.33
CA SER A 21 -14.84 8.23 -22.41
C SER A 21 -13.96 8.68 -21.24
N VAL A 22 -13.90 7.87 -20.18
CA VAL A 22 -12.93 8.06 -19.09
C VAL A 22 -11.57 7.64 -19.63
N THR A 23 -10.71 8.61 -19.98
CA THR A 23 -9.31 8.32 -20.30
C THR A 23 -8.63 7.83 -19.02
N PRO A 24 -8.15 6.58 -18.95
CA PRO A 24 -7.47 6.10 -17.75
C PRO A 24 -6.16 6.87 -17.58
N THR A 25 -6.02 7.62 -16.49
CA THR A 25 -4.74 8.20 -16.10
C THR A 25 -3.80 7.08 -15.69
N ARG A 26 -2.65 6.94 -16.37
CA ARG A 26 -1.60 5.98 -16.02
C ARG A 26 -1.08 6.31 -14.62
N ARG A 27 -1.31 5.40 -13.65
CA ARG A 27 -0.72 5.46 -12.31
C ARG A 27 0.60 4.71 -12.32
N ASP A 28 1.59 5.23 -11.59
CA ASP A 28 2.90 4.61 -11.48
C ASP A 28 3.10 3.92 -10.12
N ILE A 29 4.05 2.99 -10.10
CA ILE A 29 4.48 2.23 -8.93
C ILE A 29 5.38 3.12 -8.09
N PHE A 30 5.17 3.17 -6.77
CA PHE A 30 6.06 3.87 -5.85
C PHE A 30 6.65 2.89 -4.83
N THR A 31 7.98 2.82 -4.78
CA THR A 31 8.75 1.84 -3.99
C THR A 31 9.79 2.57 -3.13
N PRO A 32 9.37 3.34 -2.11
CA PRO A 32 10.28 4.18 -1.35
C PRO A 32 11.28 3.37 -0.50
N PRO A 33 12.55 3.81 -0.40
CA PRO A 33 13.54 3.15 0.43
C PRO A 33 13.23 3.35 1.92
N ILE A 34 13.19 2.27 2.69
CA ILE A 34 13.15 2.32 4.16
C ILE A 34 14.47 2.89 4.66
N THR A 35 14.40 3.89 5.53
CA THR A 35 15.56 4.57 6.15
C THR A 35 15.77 4.13 7.61
N SER A 36 14.72 3.74 8.33
CA SER A 36 14.78 3.14 9.66
C SER A 36 13.72 2.04 9.80
N PRO A 37 14.03 0.88 10.41
CA PRO A 37 15.32 0.49 10.98
C PRO A 37 16.39 0.26 9.91
N SER A 38 17.67 0.37 10.30
CA SER A 38 18.82 0.15 9.44
C SER A 38 19.85 -0.80 10.10
N THR A 39 20.93 -1.13 9.39
CA THR A 39 22.00 -1.98 9.92
C THR A 39 22.49 -1.48 11.29
N GLY A 40 22.51 -2.35 12.29
CA GLY A 40 22.91 -2.02 13.66
C GLY A 40 21.78 -1.47 14.55
N THR A 41 20.58 -1.27 14.01
CA THR A 41 19.40 -0.93 14.82
C THR A 41 19.01 -2.12 15.69
N VAL A 42 18.66 -1.84 16.96
CA VAL A 42 18.18 -2.84 17.92
C VAL A 42 16.80 -2.43 18.43
N TRP A 43 15.83 -3.33 18.27
CA TRP A 43 14.48 -3.18 18.79
C TRP A 43 14.23 -4.13 19.94
N THR A 44 13.57 -3.65 20.99
CA THR A 44 13.09 -4.51 22.08
C THR A 44 11.63 -4.87 21.83
N VAL A 45 11.29 -6.15 21.97
CA VAL A 45 9.90 -6.62 21.86
C VAL A 45 8.94 -5.81 22.74
N LYS A 46 7.69 -5.66 22.29
CA LYS A 46 6.60 -4.91 22.95
C LYS A 46 6.83 -3.40 23.10
N THR A 47 7.96 -2.86 22.64
CA THR A 47 8.16 -1.40 22.57
C THR A 47 7.51 -0.80 21.33
N ILE A 48 7.28 0.50 21.35
CA ILE A 48 6.90 1.27 20.15
C ILE A 48 8.18 1.73 19.47
N GLN A 49 8.25 1.55 18.15
CA GLN A 49 9.39 1.93 17.32
C GLN A 49 8.90 2.73 16.12
N ASN A 50 9.69 3.70 15.69
CA ASN A 50 9.37 4.49 14.51
C ASN A 50 10.01 3.87 13.27
N VAL A 51 9.18 3.53 12.28
CA VAL A 51 9.62 3.10 10.96
C VAL A 51 9.61 4.32 10.05
N THR A 52 10.67 4.54 9.29
CA THR A 52 10.80 5.70 8.40
C THR A 52 11.23 5.29 7.00
N TRP A 53 10.82 6.07 6.00
CA TRP A 53 11.17 5.86 4.60
C TRP A 53 11.24 7.20 3.84
N ASP A 54 11.95 7.19 2.71
CA ASP A 54 12.14 8.39 1.89
C ASP A 54 10.94 8.65 0.96
N THR A 55 10.39 9.85 1.02
CA THR A 55 9.23 10.30 0.21
C THR A 55 9.59 11.43 -0.76
N SER A 56 10.87 11.71 -0.99
CA SER A 56 11.35 12.88 -1.73
C SER A 56 10.96 12.96 -3.21
N ASN A 57 10.62 11.84 -3.86
CA ASN A 57 10.38 11.79 -5.31
C ASN A 57 9.20 10.88 -5.70
N PRO A 58 7.96 11.18 -5.26
CA PRO A 58 6.82 10.34 -5.58
C PRO A 58 6.30 10.62 -6.99
N PRO A 59 5.86 9.59 -7.74
CA PRO A 59 5.14 9.82 -8.99
C PRO A 59 3.77 10.47 -8.72
N SER A 60 3.17 11.06 -9.75
CA SER A 60 1.81 11.59 -9.68
C SER A 60 1.04 11.23 -10.97
N PRO A 61 0.01 10.36 -10.91
CA PRO A 61 -0.57 9.72 -9.73
C PRO A 61 0.13 8.43 -9.27
N ILE A 62 0.02 8.09 -7.97
CA ILE A 62 0.53 6.85 -7.34
C ILE A 62 -0.53 5.74 -7.35
N THR A 63 -0.13 4.51 -7.67
CA THR A 63 -0.96 3.30 -7.53
C THR A 63 -1.11 2.90 -6.07
N ASP A 64 -2.33 2.61 -5.61
CA ASP A 64 -2.62 2.09 -4.26
C ASP A 64 -2.04 2.90 -3.09
N ARG A 65 -1.88 4.23 -3.26
CA ARG A 65 -1.28 5.16 -2.29
C ARG A 65 -1.68 4.91 -0.83
N ASN A 66 -2.97 4.69 -0.58
CA ASN A 66 -3.55 4.57 0.77
C ASN A 66 -3.75 3.12 1.23
N ARG A 67 -3.17 2.14 0.52
CA ARG A 67 -3.33 0.70 0.82
C ARG A 67 -1.98 0.06 1.17
N SER A 68 -1.09 0.85 1.76
CA SER A 68 0.26 0.43 2.08
C SER A 68 0.31 -0.47 3.31
N SER A 69 1.37 -1.27 3.45
CA SER A 69 1.60 -2.09 4.65
C SER A 69 3.08 -2.27 4.97
N ILE A 70 3.41 -2.49 6.23
CA ILE A 70 4.74 -2.88 6.70
C ILE A 70 4.67 -4.31 7.22
N ARG A 71 5.54 -5.18 6.69
CA ARG A 71 5.65 -6.58 7.09
C ARG A 71 7.00 -6.87 7.70
N LEU A 72 7.02 -7.77 8.68
CA LEU A 72 8.26 -8.26 9.30
C LEU A 72 8.71 -9.55 8.60
N ILE A 73 10.00 -9.64 8.30
CA ILE A 73 10.63 -10.84 7.74
C ILE A 73 11.85 -11.22 8.57
N LYS A 74 12.22 -12.51 8.57
CA LYS A 74 13.40 -13.05 9.27
C LYS A 74 14.13 -14.04 8.36
N GLY A 75 15.46 -13.93 8.24
CA GLY A 75 16.27 -14.84 7.43
C GLY A 75 15.87 -14.86 5.94
N GLY A 76 15.17 -13.83 5.45
CA GLY A 76 14.60 -13.78 4.10
C GLY A 76 13.22 -14.44 3.94
N GLY A 77 12.71 -15.13 4.96
CA GLY A 77 11.36 -15.67 5.00
C GLY A 77 10.34 -14.66 5.55
N GLN A 78 9.15 -14.63 4.95
CA GLN A 78 8.06 -13.79 5.44
C GLN A 78 7.47 -14.37 6.72
N LEU A 79 7.33 -13.53 7.76
CA LEU A 79 6.59 -13.90 8.95
C LEU A 79 5.10 -13.56 8.77
N PRO A 80 4.18 -14.26 9.46
CA PRO A 80 2.76 -13.93 9.46
C PRO A 80 2.47 -12.71 10.35
N VAL A 81 3.26 -11.64 10.21
CA VAL A 81 3.19 -10.43 11.02
C VAL A 81 3.07 -9.20 10.12
N VAL A 82 2.00 -8.45 10.33
CA VAL A 82 1.77 -7.12 9.75
C VAL A 82 1.95 -6.11 10.88
N LEU A 83 2.87 -5.16 10.71
CA LEU A 83 3.17 -4.14 11.71
C LEU A 83 2.27 -2.91 11.56
N ALA A 84 1.88 -2.61 10.32
CA ALA A 84 0.95 -1.53 9.98
C ALA A 84 0.31 -1.82 8.62
N ASP A 85 -0.92 -1.35 8.41
CA ASP A 85 -1.67 -1.48 7.16
C ASP A 85 -2.57 -0.26 6.89
N GLN A 86 -3.10 -0.18 5.66
CA GLN A 86 -4.07 0.83 5.22
C GLN A 86 -3.63 2.29 5.44
N PHE A 87 -2.35 2.59 5.23
CA PHE A 87 -1.80 3.94 5.37
C PHE A 87 -1.37 4.57 4.04
N ASP A 88 -1.27 5.91 4.05
CA ASP A 88 -0.72 6.69 2.94
C ASP A 88 0.80 6.51 2.88
N ILE A 89 1.32 5.99 1.76
CA ILE A 89 2.76 5.80 1.54
C ILE A 89 3.56 7.11 1.61
N LEU A 90 2.91 8.28 1.54
CA LEU A 90 3.59 9.57 1.67
C LEU A 90 3.73 10.08 3.11
N LEU A 91 3.29 9.32 4.12
CA LEU A 91 3.51 9.69 5.53
C LEU A 91 5.00 9.82 5.89
N GLY A 92 5.87 9.06 5.23
CA GLY A 92 7.33 9.03 5.48
C GLY A 92 7.73 8.40 6.81
N SER A 93 6.79 8.21 7.73
CA SER A 93 7.00 7.50 8.99
C SER A 93 5.71 6.95 9.58
N ILE A 94 5.83 5.91 10.41
CA ILE A 94 4.74 5.39 11.23
C ILE A 94 5.31 4.68 12.47
N GLU A 95 4.67 4.87 13.61
CA GLU A 95 4.96 4.13 14.83
C GLU A 95 4.33 2.73 14.77
N VAL A 96 5.10 1.72 15.15
CA VAL A 96 4.65 0.32 15.19
C VAL A 96 5.00 -0.31 16.52
N GLN A 97 4.18 -1.25 16.98
CA GLN A 97 4.53 -2.08 18.12
C GLN A 97 5.40 -3.26 17.68
N VAL A 98 6.55 -3.43 18.33
CA VAL A 98 7.42 -4.59 18.07
C VAL A 98 6.72 -5.85 18.60
N PRO A 99 6.47 -6.86 17.75
CA PRO A 99 5.76 -8.07 18.14
C PRO A 99 6.58 -8.90 19.11
N TRP A 100 5.93 -9.83 19.82
CA TRP A 100 6.63 -10.86 20.58
C TRP A 100 7.16 -11.94 19.62
N VAL A 101 8.46 -11.95 19.39
CA VAL A 101 9.16 -12.86 18.46
C VAL A 101 10.47 -13.35 19.07
N ILE A 102 10.99 -14.48 18.58
CA ILE A 102 12.30 -15.01 19.00
C ILE A 102 13.39 -13.97 18.73
N GLU A 103 14.31 -13.75 19.66
CA GLU A 103 15.39 -12.81 19.42
C GLU A 103 16.29 -13.22 18.22
N GLY A 104 16.95 -12.25 17.60
CA GLY A 104 17.78 -12.47 16.42
C GLY A 104 18.19 -11.19 15.73
N ASP A 105 19.19 -11.29 14.85
CA ASP A 105 19.85 -10.19 14.14
C ASP A 105 19.58 -10.17 12.63
N ASP A 106 18.74 -11.08 12.15
CA ASP A 106 18.41 -11.29 10.74
C ASP A 106 16.99 -10.83 10.37
N TYR A 107 16.41 -9.92 11.16
CA TYR A 107 15.13 -9.29 10.87
C TYR A 107 15.26 -8.21 9.82
N ALA A 108 14.24 -8.04 8.99
CA ALA A 108 14.11 -6.89 8.10
C ALA A 108 12.63 -6.50 7.96
N LEU A 109 12.39 -5.28 7.46
CA LEU A 109 11.05 -4.84 7.09
C LEU A 109 10.87 -4.90 5.57
N VAL A 110 9.65 -5.18 5.14
CA VAL A 110 9.21 -4.94 3.77
C VAL A 110 8.07 -3.94 3.78
N LEU A 111 8.28 -2.81 3.12
CA LEU A 111 7.27 -1.77 2.91
C LEU A 111 6.57 -2.03 1.57
N PHE A 112 5.27 -2.27 1.63
CA PHE A 112 4.44 -2.48 0.45
C PHE A 112 3.60 -1.24 0.19
N GLY A 113 3.70 -0.69 -1.02
CA GLY A 113 2.60 0.05 -1.65
C GLY A 113 1.82 -0.92 -2.53
N ASN A 114 2.09 -0.90 -3.83
CA ASN A 114 1.70 -1.95 -4.77
C ASN A 114 2.84 -2.95 -5.09
N SER A 115 4.09 -2.58 -4.79
CA SER A 115 5.29 -3.43 -4.81
C SER A 115 5.98 -3.38 -3.45
N GLY A 116 6.73 -4.42 -3.10
CA GLY A 116 7.50 -4.48 -1.86
C GLY A 116 8.89 -3.87 -2.00
N ASN A 117 9.30 -3.08 -1.01
CA ASN A 117 10.68 -2.63 -0.82
C ASN A 117 11.26 -3.22 0.47
N ARG A 118 12.34 -3.98 0.37
CA ARG A 118 13.00 -4.59 1.53
C ARG A 118 14.04 -3.62 2.13
N GLY A 119 13.92 -3.36 3.43
CA GLY A 119 14.89 -2.59 4.22
C GLY A 119 16.16 -3.38 4.55
N LYS A 120 17.06 -2.74 5.29
CA LYS A 120 18.27 -3.40 5.82
C LYS A 120 17.92 -4.35 6.97
N SER A 121 18.81 -5.30 7.24
CA SER A 121 18.67 -6.18 8.39
C SER A 121 18.94 -5.44 9.70
N PHE A 122 18.25 -5.84 10.77
CA PHE A 122 18.35 -5.27 12.11
C PHE A 122 18.07 -6.34 13.18
N THR A 123 18.29 -5.99 14.45
CA THR A 123 18.16 -6.92 15.58
C THR A 123 16.87 -6.69 16.35
N ILE A 124 16.20 -7.76 16.76
CA ILE A 124 15.12 -7.74 17.76
C ILE A 124 15.57 -8.56 18.99
N ILE A 125 15.44 -7.99 20.19
CA ILE A 125 15.85 -8.60 21.47
C ILE A 125 14.71 -8.65 22.50
N GLY A 126 14.92 -9.43 23.57
CA GLY A 126 14.01 -9.52 24.72
C GLY A 126 12.87 -10.51 24.55
N GLY A 127 12.82 -11.18 23.39
CA GLY A 127 11.97 -12.34 23.14
C GLY A 127 12.57 -13.64 23.69
N PRO A 128 11.95 -14.80 23.40
CA PRO A 128 12.58 -16.08 23.70
C PRO A 128 13.84 -16.27 22.86
N SER A 129 14.86 -16.89 23.45
CA SER A 129 16.04 -17.37 22.73
C SER A 129 15.72 -18.64 21.95
N ASN A 130 16.39 -18.83 20.82
CA ASN A 130 16.41 -20.12 20.11
C ASN A 130 17.32 -21.13 20.82
#